data_AF-A0A257YGC1-F1
#
_entry.id   AF-A0A257YGC1-F1
#
_cell.length_a   1.000
_cell.length_b   1.000
_cell.length_c   1.000
_cell.angle_alpha   90.00
_cell.angle_beta   90.00
_cell.angle_gamma   90.00
#
_symmetry.space_group_name_H-M   'P 1'
#
loop_
_entity.id
_entity.type
_entity.pdbx_description
1 polymer ?
#
loop_
_entity_poly.entity_id
_entity_poly.type
_entity_poly.pdbx_seq_one_letter_code
_entity_poly.pdbx_strand_id
1 'polypeptide(L)'
;MRLIFALWLFFSASALAAQPSVAAAPACDRECLRGKMTEVLHALAAHDVSKLAVSPTLRVTEDAVEKPLAQVGLVRSVTKLRGYRQDILDERAAQAVAGVMVEESGAPMILVVRLKVDGEQRLSELELVATRGRADGMLYNIDTYSGAPALAMNVVPTPAQLETREDAIAIAMHYPRGLSNAETFNAVGTPFASGAYRIENGMLMAGPGCSFIPGCGNIGNQSLAVFRQLGRVTVRDVLVDERTGIVIMRLSWNSSGTPGSDKLTAWEMFKVYDGQIHMVEAYIRLFPPALDLGGWPIAAGITQP
;
A
#
# COMPACT_ATOMS: atom_id res chain seq x y z
N MET A 1 -3.87 -68.81 -54.64
CA MET A 1 -3.94 -67.36 -54.88
C MET A 1 -4.64 -66.72 -53.67
N ARG A 2 -3.87 -66.18 -52.72
CA ARG A 2 -4.37 -65.63 -51.44
C ARG A 2 -4.68 -64.14 -51.63
N LEU A 3 -5.95 -63.73 -51.46
CA LEU A 3 -6.35 -62.32 -51.39
C LEU A 3 -6.58 -61.96 -49.92
N ILE A 4 -5.73 -61.05 -49.42
CA ILE A 4 -5.79 -60.48 -48.08
C ILE A 4 -6.69 -59.24 -48.15
N PHE A 5 -7.84 -59.27 -47.46
CA PHE A 5 -8.68 -58.09 -47.24
C PHE A 5 -8.11 -57.29 -46.06
N ALA A 6 -7.66 -56.06 -46.32
CA ALA A 6 -7.20 -55.14 -45.30
C ALA A 6 -8.38 -54.44 -44.62
N LEU A 7 -8.54 -54.68 -43.32
CA LEU A 7 -9.55 -54.07 -42.46
C LEU A 7 -9.07 -52.67 -42.02
N TRP A 8 -9.76 -51.61 -42.43
CA TRP A 8 -9.46 -50.23 -42.02
C TRP A 8 -10.18 -49.93 -40.69
N LEU A 9 -9.42 -49.76 -39.61
CA LEU A 9 -9.91 -49.24 -38.33
C LEU A 9 -10.01 -47.71 -38.38
N PHE A 10 -11.22 -47.18 -38.24
CA PHE A 10 -11.46 -45.75 -37.99
C PHE A 10 -11.18 -45.42 -36.52
N PHE A 11 -10.07 -44.71 -36.26
CA PHE A 11 -9.83 -44.06 -34.97
C PHE A 11 -10.68 -42.79 -34.87
N SER A 12 -11.71 -42.80 -34.03
CA SER A 12 -12.46 -41.60 -33.67
C SER A 12 -11.71 -40.82 -32.59
N ALA A 13 -11.05 -39.73 -32.98
CA ALA A 13 -10.43 -38.80 -32.05
C ALA A 13 -11.51 -38.02 -31.30
N SER A 14 -11.73 -38.34 -30.03
CA SER A 14 -12.61 -37.58 -29.14
C SER A 14 -11.88 -36.31 -28.72
N ALA A 15 -12.28 -35.16 -29.27
CA ALA A 15 -11.81 -33.85 -28.81
C ALA A 15 -12.41 -33.57 -27.41
N LEU A 16 -11.61 -33.73 -26.36
CA LEU A 16 -11.94 -33.21 -25.03
C LEU A 16 -11.95 -31.68 -25.11
N ALA A 17 -13.15 -31.09 -25.12
CA ALA A 17 -13.30 -29.66 -24.90
C ALA A 17 -12.84 -29.35 -23.46
N ALA A 18 -11.75 -28.61 -23.32
CA ALA A 18 -11.31 -28.09 -22.03
C ALA A 18 -12.39 -27.11 -21.53
N GLN A 19 -13.06 -27.46 -20.43
CA GLN A 19 -13.97 -26.53 -19.78
C GLN A 19 -13.15 -25.36 -19.21
N PRO A 20 -13.58 -24.11 -19.38
CA PRO A 20 -12.92 -22.97 -18.74
C PRO A 20 -12.95 -23.18 -17.23
N SER A 21 -11.78 -23.20 -16.61
CA SER A 21 -11.65 -23.20 -15.16
C SER A 21 -12.28 -21.93 -14.61
N VAL A 22 -13.43 -22.04 -13.95
CA VAL A 22 -13.99 -20.95 -13.17
C VAL A 22 -12.96 -20.68 -12.06
N ALA A 23 -12.29 -19.52 -12.13
CA ALA A 23 -11.41 -19.10 -11.06
C ALA A 23 -12.20 -19.11 -9.75
N ALA A 24 -11.71 -19.83 -8.73
CA ALA A 24 -12.37 -19.85 -7.43
C ALA A 24 -12.51 -18.41 -6.94
N ALA A 25 -13.72 -18.03 -6.51
CA ALA A 25 -13.95 -16.72 -5.92
C ALA A 25 -12.97 -16.53 -4.75
N PRO A 26 -12.41 -15.32 -4.57
CA PRO A 26 -11.53 -15.06 -3.45
C PRO A 26 -12.26 -15.41 -2.15
N ALA A 27 -11.57 -16.10 -1.25
CA ALA A 27 -12.16 -16.55 0.03
C ALA A 27 -12.68 -15.37 0.87
N CYS A 28 -12.13 -14.17 0.66
CA CYS A 28 -12.56 -12.92 1.28
C CYS A 28 -12.64 -11.84 0.19
N ASP A 29 -13.86 -11.42 -0.12
CA ASP A 29 -14.12 -10.33 -1.06
C ASP A 29 -13.84 -8.95 -0.43
N ARG A 30 -14.09 -7.88 -1.18
CA ARG A 30 -13.92 -6.50 -0.73
C ARG A 30 -14.63 -6.19 0.60
N GLU A 31 -15.88 -6.61 0.77
CA GLU A 31 -16.64 -6.30 1.99
C GLU A 31 -16.12 -7.09 3.18
N CYS A 32 -15.72 -8.34 2.95
CA CYS A 32 -15.01 -9.13 3.95
C CYS A 32 -13.71 -8.43 4.41
N LEU A 33 -12.86 -7.96 3.49
CA LEU A 33 -11.62 -7.25 3.84
C LEU A 33 -11.89 -5.94 4.60
N ARG A 34 -12.88 -5.16 4.15
CA ARG A 34 -13.31 -3.92 4.84
C ARG A 34 -13.83 -4.22 6.25
N GLY A 35 -14.59 -5.31 6.39
CA GLY A 35 -15.11 -5.79 7.67
C GLY A 35 -13.97 -6.15 8.63
N LYS A 36 -12.98 -6.92 8.16
CA LYS A 36 -11.78 -7.28 8.95
C LYS A 36 -11.00 -6.07 9.41
N MET A 37 -10.83 -5.07 8.54
CA MET A 37 -10.18 -3.80 8.92
C MET A 37 -10.99 -3.07 10.00
N THR A 38 -12.31 -3.03 9.87
CA THR A 38 -13.21 -2.41 10.87
C THR A 38 -13.14 -3.14 12.21
N GLU A 39 -13.15 -4.48 12.21
CA GLU A 39 -13.00 -5.31 13.41
C GLU A 39 -11.70 -4.99 14.15
N VAL A 40 -10.57 -4.91 13.44
CA VAL A 40 -9.26 -4.56 14.03
C VAL A 40 -9.29 -3.16 14.66
N LEU A 41 -9.77 -2.15 13.93
CA LEU A 41 -9.81 -0.77 14.42
C LEU A 41 -10.71 -0.63 15.66
N HIS A 42 -11.86 -1.30 15.67
CA HIS A 42 -12.76 -1.30 16.82
C HIS A 42 -12.17 -2.07 18.00
N ALA A 43 -11.48 -3.19 17.77
CA ALA A 43 -10.78 -3.94 18.81
C ALA A 43 -9.67 -3.09 19.47
N LEU A 44 -8.92 -2.31 18.68
CA LEU A 44 -7.94 -1.36 19.20
C LEU A 44 -8.60 -0.28 20.07
N ALA A 45 -9.70 0.34 19.62
CA ALA A 45 -10.38 1.39 20.38
C ALA A 45 -11.11 0.85 21.64
N ALA A 46 -11.58 -0.39 21.62
CA ALA A 46 -12.24 -1.05 22.73
C ALA A 46 -11.28 -1.71 23.72
N HIS A 47 -9.98 -1.70 23.43
CA HIS A 47 -8.94 -2.41 24.17
C HIS A 47 -9.18 -3.92 24.30
N ASP A 48 -9.87 -4.52 23.32
CA ASP A 48 -10.26 -5.92 23.33
C ASP A 48 -10.05 -6.58 21.96
N VAL A 49 -8.95 -7.30 21.84
CA VAL A 49 -8.59 -8.11 20.67
C VAL A 49 -9.04 -9.57 20.78
N SER A 50 -9.67 -9.98 21.90
CA SER A 50 -10.01 -11.39 22.16
C SER A 50 -11.06 -11.95 21.19
N LYS A 51 -11.83 -11.08 20.54
CA LYS A 51 -12.89 -11.43 19.58
C LYS A 51 -12.42 -11.45 18.13
N LEU A 52 -11.18 -11.05 17.85
CA LEU A 52 -10.65 -11.11 16.49
C LEU A 52 -10.48 -12.58 16.07
N ALA A 53 -11.06 -12.94 14.93
CA ALA A 53 -10.83 -14.24 14.33
C ALA A 53 -9.41 -14.27 13.74
N VAL A 54 -8.50 -14.99 14.40
CA VAL A 54 -7.08 -15.06 14.04
C VAL A 54 -6.68 -16.48 13.64
N SER A 55 -5.77 -16.57 12.67
CA SER A 55 -5.17 -17.83 12.25
C SER A 55 -4.24 -18.38 13.34
N PRO A 56 -4.09 -19.72 13.45
CA PRO A 56 -3.06 -20.32 14.31
C PRO A 56 -1.63 -19.85 14.00
N THR A 57 -1.39 -19.35 12.78
CA THR A 57 -0.09 -18.83 12.33
C THR A 57 -0.06 -17.30 12.27
N LEU A 58 -0.93 -16.62 13.04
CA LEU A 58 -0.96 -15.16 13.07
C LEU A 58 0.43 -14.60 13.40
N ARG A 59 0.88 -13.68 12.56
CA ARG A 59 2.08 -12.87 12.80
C ARG A 59 1.70 -11.40 12.93
N VAL A 60 2.21 -10.73 13.96
CA VAL A 60 1.86 -9.32 14.26
C VAL A 60 3.12 -8.50 14.47
N THR A 61 3.21 -7.33 13.82
CA THR A 61 4.22 -6.32 14.14
C THR A 61 3.58 -4.99 14.55
N GLU A 62 4.18 -4.34 15.55
CA GLU A 62 3.88 -2.98 15.96
C GLU A 62 5.18 -2.17 15.86
N ASP A 63 5.19 -1.14 15.01
CA ASP A 63 6.37 -0.32 14.73
C ASP A 63 7.60 -1.19 14.41
N ALA A 64 7.40 -2.16 13.50
CA ALA A 64 8.38 -3.16 13.05
C ALA A 64 8.80 -4.24 14.07
N VAL A 65 8.30 -4.19 15.31
CA VAL A 65 8.63 -5.16 16.34
C VAL A 65 7.56 -6.24 16.41
N GLU A 66 7.97 -7.50 16.18
CA GLU A 66 7.09 -8.65 16.31
C GLU A 66 6.72 -8.92 17.77
N LYS A 67 5.43 -9.16 18.03
CA LYS A 67 4.92 -9.49 19.36
C LYS A 67 3.57 -10.20 19.30
N PRO A 68 3.15 -10.93 20.35
CA PRO A 68 1.80 -11.48 20.41
C PRO A 68 0.73 -10.39 20.31
N LEU A 69 -0.40 -10.69 19.65
CA LEU A 69 -1.51 -9.74 19.46
C LEU A 69 -1.98 -9.09 20.77
N ALA A 70 -2.09 -9.87 21.85
CA ALA A 70 -2.50 -9.39 23.18
C ALA A 70 -1.46 -8.47 23.88
N GLN A 71 -0.23 -8.41 23.34
CA GLN A 71 0.88 -7.58 23.86
C GLN A 71 1.16 -6.35 22.98
N VAL A 72 0.38 -6.13 21.92
CA VAL A 72 0.44 -4.90 21.13
C VAL A 72 0.10 -3.70 22.02
N GLY A 73 0.99 -2.71 22.07
CA GLY A 73 0.84 -1.52 22.89
C GLY A 73 -0.38 -0.69 22.49
N LEU A 74 -0.59 -0.54 21.18
CA LEU A 74 -1.74 0.14 20.58
C LEU A 74 -3.10 -0.38 21.05
N VAL A 75 -3.20 -1.66 21.46
CA VAL A 75 -4.44 -2.23 22.03
C VAL A 75 -4.79 -1.54 23.35
N ARG A 76 -3.82 -1.01 24.09
CA ARG A 76 -4.05 -0.36 25.39
C ARG A 76 -4.06 1.17 25.29
N SER A 77 -3.51 1.72 24.21
CA SER A 77 -3.25 3.15 24.09
C SER A 77 -4.21 3.85 23.11
N VAL A 78 -4.72 3.18 22.08
CA VAL A 78 -5.73 3.75 21.17
C VAL A 78 -7.04 3.92 21.91
N THR A 79 -7.56 5.14 21.98
CA THR A 79 -8.76 5.49 22.76
C THR A 79 -9.94 5.88 21.89
N LYS A 80 -9.70 6.31 20.65
CA LYS A 80 -10.74 6.81 19.76
C LYS A 80 -10.32 6.79 18.30
N LEU A 81 -11.27 6.47 17.41
CA LEU A 81 -11.12 6.68 15.98
C LEU A 81 -11.49 8.14 15.64
N ARG A 82 -10.66 8.83 14.86
CA ARG A 82 -10.99 10.13 14.27
C ARG A 82 -11.63 9.92 12.90
N GLY A 83 -12.36 10.91 12.40
CA GLY A 83 -13.24 10.78 11.23
C GLY A 83 -12.57 10.55 9.87
N TYR A 84 -11.28 10.22 9.82
CA TYR A 84 -10.56 9.92 8.58
C TYR A 84 -10.09 8.47 8.55
N ARG A 85 -10.41 7.79 7.44
CA ARG A 85 -9.98 6.44 7.08
C ARG A 85 -9.92 6.32 5.57
N GLN A 86 -8.78 5.90 5.04
CA GLN A 86 -8.58 5.56 3.64
C GLN A 86 -8.18 4.08 3.53
N ASP A 87 -9.08 3.26 2.98
CA ASP A 87 -8.84 1.83 2.76
C ASP A 87 -8.31 1.56 1.35
N ILE A 88 -7.44 0.56 1.25
CA ILE A 88 -6.96 -0.07 0.02
C ILE A 88 -7.24 -1.56 0.18
N LEU A 89 -8.16 -2.10 -0.63
CA LEU A 89 -8.67 -3.45 -0.47
C LEU A 89 -8.26 -4.31 -1.68
N ASP A 90 -7.22 -5.14 -1.49
CA ASP A 90 -6.66 -5.97 -2.54
C ASP A 90 -7.21 -7.41 -2.44
N GLU A 91 -8.32 -7.65 -3.16
CA GLU A 91 -9.05 -8.92 -3.20
C GLU A 91 -8.15 -10.07 -3.71
N ARG A 92 -7.24 -9.80 -4.66
CA ARG A 92 -6.33 -10.82 -5.22
C ARG A 92 -5.25 -11.23 -4.23
N ALA A 93 -4.77 -10.28 -3.43
CA ALA A 93 -3.74 -10.54 -2.43
C ALA A 93 -4.29 -11.02 -1.08
N ALA A 94 -5.63 -11.00 -0.91
CA ALA A 94 -6.32 -11.21 0.37
C ALA A 94 -5.76 -10.29 1.47
N GLN A 95 -5.53 -9.02 1.11
CA GLN A 95 -4.89 -8.03 1.97
C GLN A 95 -5.63 -6.71 1.95
N ALA A 96 -5.54 -5.98 3.05
CA ALA A 96 -6.01 -4.61 3.14
C ALA A 96 -4.97 -3.73 3.82
N VAL A 97 -4.88 -2.48 3.40
CA VAL A 97 -4.17 -1.42 4.12
C VAL A 97 -5.15 -0.30 4.42
N ALA A 98 -5.02 0.32 5.58
CA ALA A 98 -5.77 1.51 5.93
C ALA A 98 -4.86 2.56 6.56
N GLY A 99 -4.90 3.78 6.03
CA GLY A 99 -4.45 4.96 6.75
C GLY A 99 -5.60 5.52 7.58
N VAL A 100 -5.44 5.63 8.89
CA VAL A 100 -6.48 6.10 9.80
C VAL A 100 -5.94 7.14 10.77
N MET A 101 -6.79 8.08 11.16
CA MET A 101 -6.48 9.02 12.22
C MET A 101 -7.13 8.53 13.50
N VAL A 102 -6.38 8.46 14.59
CA VAL A 102 -6.87 7.98 15.89
C VAL A 102 -6.36 8.88 17.02
N GLU A 103 -6.89 8.70 18.22
CA GLU A 103 -6.33 9.28 19.44
C GLU A 103 -5.64 8.18 20.26
N GLU A 104 -4.37 8.39 20.58
CA GLU A 104 -3.61 7.59 21.53
C GLU A 104 -3.54 8.34 22.87
N SER A 105 -4.19 7.81 23.92
CA SER A 105 -4.27 8.47 25.23
C SER A 105 -4.72 9.95 25.15
N GLY A 106 -5.67 10.24 24.26
CA GLY A 106 -6.19 11.60 24.01
C GLY A 106 -5.35 12.48 23.07
N ALA A 107 -4.18 12.04 22.61
CA ALA A 107 -3.36 12.76 21.64
C ALA A 107 -3.59 12.21 20.22
N PRO A 108 -3.77 13.06 19.20
CA PRO A 108 -3.98 12.59 17.85
C PRO A 108 -2.73 11.95 17.25
N MET A 109 -2.90 10.87 16.49
CA MET A 109 -1.83 10.22 15.72
C MET A 109 -2.32 9.64 14.39
N ILE A 110 -1.39 9.47 13.46
CA ILE A 110 -1.60 8.72 12.21
C ILE A 110 -1.29 7.25 12.52
N LEU A 111 -2.20 6.35 12.17
CA LEU A 111 -1.99 4.91 12.25
C LEU A 111 -2.20 4.30 10.86
N VAL A 112 -1.22 3.51 10.41
CA VAL A 112 -1.40 2.62 9.26
C VAL A 112 -1.56 1.20 9.75
N VAL A 113 -2.60 0.53 9.25
CA VAL A 113 -2.87 -0.88 9.52
C VAL A 113 -2.78 -1.64 8.21
N ARG A 114 -1.94 -2.67 8.13
CA ARG A 114 -1.96 -3.65 7.04
C ARG A 114 -2.36 -5.01 7.60
N LEU A 115 -3.32 -5.66 6.97
CA LEU A 115 -3.77 -7.00 7.35
C LEU A 115 -3.75 -7.95 6.16
N LYS A 116 -3.59 -9.24 6.45
CA LYS A 116 -3.81 -10.34 5.52
C LYS A 116 -4.78 -11.34 6.14
N VAL A 117 -5.63 -11.95 5.32
CA VAL A 117 -6.54 -13.01 5.73
C VAL A 117 -6.17 -14.36 5.08
N ASP A 118 -6.42 -15.44 5.81
CA ASP A 118 -6.30 -16.81 5.30
C ASP A 118 -7.57 -17.25 4.52
N GLY A 119 -7.55 -18.49 4.01
CA GLY A 119 -8.65 -19.07 3.23
C GLY A 119 -9.95 -19.26 4.02
N GLU A 120 -9.90 -19.14 5.34
CA GLU A 120 -11.05 -19.20 6.24
C GLU A 120 -11.43 -17.84 6.82
N GLN A 121 -10.96 -16.75 6.19
CA GLN A 121 -11.25 -15.37 6.57
C GLN A 121 -10.76 -14.98 7.97
N ARG A 122 -9.71 -15.64 8.48
CA ARG A 122 -9.06 -15.26 9.74
C ARG A 122 -7.84 -14.40 9.46
N LEU A 123 -7.52 -13.48 10.38
CA LEU A 123 -6.31 -12.67 10.29
C LEU A 123 -5.07 -13.57 10.37
N SER A 124 -4.23 -13.57 9.33
CA SER A 124 -2.97 -14.31 9.29
C SER A 124 -1.76 -13.40 9.47
N GLU A 125 -1.88 -12.13 9.07
CA GLU A 125 -0.85 -11.11 9.26
C GLU A 125 -1.49 -9.79 9.72
N LEU A 126 -0.82 -9.09 10.62
CA LEU A 126 -1.21 -7.75 11.06
C LEU A 126 0.05 -6.88 11.27
N GLU A 127 0.13 -5.76 10.59
CA GLU A 127 1.18 -4.76 10.75
C GLU A 127 0.54 -3.44 11.17
N LEU A 128 1.05 -2.85 12.24
CA LEU A 128 0.60 -1.59 12.80
C LEU A 128 1.78 -0.61 12.83
N VAL A 129 1.60 0.55 12.21
CA VAL A 129 2.64 1.59 12.14
C VAL A 129 2.04 2.89 12.65
N ALA A 130 2.58 3.41 13.74
CA ALA A 130 2.09 4.62 14.39
C ALA A 130 3.07 5.79 14.23
N THR A 131 2.55 6.91 13.75
CA THR A 131 3.27 8.18 13.62
C THR A 131 2.60 9.24 14.49
N ARG A 132 3.29 9.65 15.55
CA ARG A 132 2.76 10.53 16.61
C ARG A 132 3.10 11.99 16.39
N GLY A 133 4.11 12.30 15.58
CA GLY A 133 4.52 13.66 15.32
C GLY A 133 5.66 13.80 14.33
N ARG A 134 6.33 14.96 14.38
CA ARG A 134 7.50 15.23 13.51
C ARG A 134 8.75 14.46 13.94
N ALA A 135 8.84 14.09 15.21
CA ALA A 135 10.00 13.37 15.75
C ALA A 135 10.14 11.96 15.13
N ASP A 136 9.01 11.29 14.89
CA ASP A 136 8.97 9.95 14.30
C ASP A 136 8.49 9.95 12.83
N GLY A 137 7.75 10.96 12.39
CA GLY A 137 7.23 11.08 11.02
C GLY A 137 7.94 12.09 10.10
N MET A 138 8.92 12.86 10.60
CA MET A 138 9.54 14.04 9.97
C MET A 138 8.59 15.22 9.69
N LEU A 139 7.45 14.91 9.09
CA LEU A 139 6.34 15.80 8.79
C LEU A 139 5.13 15.37 9.59
N TYR A 140 4.30 16.33 9.97
CA TYR A 140 3.08 16.06 10.72
C TYR A 140 2.12 17.24 10.65
N ASN A 141 0.97 17.03 10.01
CA ASN A 141 -0.16 17.95 10.00
C ASN A 141 -1.45 17.15 9.85
N ILE A 142 -1.84 16.47 10.94
CA ILE A 142 -2.95 15.52 10.94
C ILE A 142 -4.30 16.16 10.55
N ASP A 143 -4.49 17.45 10.81
CA ASP A 143 -5.77 18.13 10.57
C ASP A 143 -6.09 18.28 9.07
N THR A 144 -5.08 18.21 8.19
CA THR A 144 -5.28 18.17 6.72
C THR A 144 -6.18 17.03 6.28
N TYR A 145 -6.15 15.89 6.97
CA TYR A 145 -6.99 14.73 6.66
C TYR A 145 -8.48 14.95 6.99
N SER A 146 -8.81 16.05 7.67
CA SER A 146 -10.18 16.49 7.91
C SER A 146 -10.72 17.40 6.78
N GLY A 147 -9.90 17.68 5.75
CA GLY A 147 -10.18 18.68 4.72
C GLY A 147 -10.12 18.16 3.29
N ALA A 148 -10.34 19.09 2.34
CA ALA A 148 -10.37 18.81 0.91
C ALA A 148 -9.14 18.09 0.31
N PRO A 149 -7.89 18.33 0.78
CA PRO A 149 -6.71 17.72 0.15
C PRO A 149 -6.67 16.20 0.17
N ALA A 150 -7.33 15.54 1.13
CA ALA A 150 -7.41 14.08 1.18
C ALA A 150 -8.51 13.50 0.26
N LEU A 151 -9.38 14.35 -0.32
CA LEU A 151 -10.56 13.89 -1.07
C LEU A 151 -10.23 13.31 -2.45
N ALA A 152 -9.09 13.64 -3.07
CA ALA A 152 -8.79 13.10 -4.39
C ALA A 152 -8.53 11.57 -4.37
N MET A 153 -8.11 11.02 -3.21
CA MET A 153 -8.07 9.57 -3.01
C MET A 153 -9.46 8.92 -3.09
N ASN A 154 -10.52 9.66 -2.76
CA ASN A 154 -11.91 9.18 -2.79
C ASN A 154 -12.59 9.26 -4.17
N VAL A 155 -11.95 9.87 -5.18
CA VAL A 155 -12.48 9.86 -6.55
C VAL A 155 -12.61 8.41 -7.01
N VAL A 156 -13.76 7.99 -7.49
CA VAL A 156 -13.94 6.62 -8.04
C VAL A 156 -13.93 6.74 -9.56
N PRO A 157 -12.83 6.34 -10.25
CA PRO A 157 -12.78 6.40 -11.70
C PRO A 157 -13.83 5.47 -12.33
N THR A 158 -14.32 5.82 -13.51
CA THR A 158 -15.20 4.92 -14.26
C THR A 158 -14.42 3.69 -14.74
N PRO A 159 -15.09 2.57 -15.07
CA PRO A 159 -14.41 1.37 -15.58
C PRO A 159 -13.50 1.61 -16.79
N ALA A 160 -13.80 2.61 -17.63
CA ALA A 160 -12.99 2.94 -18.80
C ALA A 160 -11.73 3.77 -18.47
N GLN A 161 -11.69 4.41 -17.30
CA GLN A 161 -10.54 5.20 -16.83
C GLN A 161 -9.59 4.35 -15.97
N LEU A 162 -10.07 3.20 -15.47
CA LEU A 162 -9.28 2.30 -14.65
C LEU A 162 -8.28 1.53 -15.52
N GLU A 163 -7.05 1.48 -15.02
CA GLU A 163 -6.00 0.66 -15.60
C GLU A 163 -6.20 -0.82 -15.27
N THR A 164 -5.53 -1.69 -16.03
CA THR A 164 -5.28 -3.05 -15.54
C THR A 164 -4.43 -3.00 -14.26
N ARG A 165 -4.48 -4.06 -13.45
CA ARG A 165 -3.66 -4.14 -12.22
C ARG A 165 -2.18 -3.95 -12.54
N GLU A 166 -1.71 -4.64 -13.57
CA GLU A 166 -0.31 -4.64 -13.98
C GLU A 166 0.11 -3.26 -14.49
N ASP A 167 -0.73 -2.60 -15.29
CA ASP A 167 -0.45 -1.24 -15.79
C ASP A 167 -0.49 -0.20 -14.66
N ALA A 168 -1.44 -0.30 -13.73
CA ALA A 168 -1.48 0.57 -12.55
C ALA A 168 -0.19 0.47 -11.73
N ILE A 169 0.29 -0.76 -11.49
CA ILE A 169 1.56 -1.01 -10.80
C ILE A 169 2.73 -0.43 -11.61
N ALA A 170 2.76 -0.64 -12.93
CA ALA A 170 3.83 -0.14 -13.78
C ALA A 170 3.91 1.39 -13.73
N ILE A 171 2.76 2.06 -13.84
CA ILE A 171 2.62 3.52 -13.72
C ILE A 171 3.13 4.00 -12.36
N ALA A 172 2.64 3.42 -11.26
CA ALA A 172 3.06 3.81 -9.91
C ALA A 172 4.57 3.57 -9.68
N MET A 173 5.15 2.50 -10.25
CA MET A 173 6.58 2.17 -10.12
C MET A 173 7.52 3.19 -10.77
N HIS A 174 7.04 4.06 -11.67
CA HIS A 174 7.85 5.19 -12.14
C HIS A 174 8.30 6.09 -10.99
N TYR A 175 7.50 6.19 -9.93
CA TYR A 175 7.81 7.04 -8.79
C TYR A 175 9.07 6.58 -8.01
N PRO A 176 9.12 5.36 -7.41
CA PRO A 176 10.33 4.91 -6.72
C PRO A 176 11.54 4.76 -7.67
N ARG A 177 11.33 4.51 -8.97
CA ARG A 177 12.40 4.55 -9.99
C ARG A 177 12.96 5.95 -10.19
N GLY A 178 12.11 6.96 -10.25
CA GLY A 178 12.50 8.37 -10.31
C GLY A 178 13.33 8.76 -9.09
N LEU A 179 12.83 8.44 -7.89
CA LEU A 179 13.57 8.66 -6.65
C LEU A 179 14.96 8.02 -6.67
N SER A 180 15.07 6.79 -7.20
CA SER A 180 16.32 6.03 -7.15
C SER A 180 17.34 6.40 -8.24
N ASN A 181 16.89 6.89 -9.40
CA ASN A 181 17.73 6.93 -10.60
C ASN A 181 17.66 8.24 -11.41
N ALA A 182 16.85 9.22 -11.01
CA ALA A 182 16.58 10.41 -11.83
C ALA A 182 16.93 11.73 -11.14
N GLU A 183 17.06 12.79 -11.95
CA GLU A 183 17.20 14.16 -11.43
C GLU A 183 15.84 14.81 -11.14
N THR A 184 14.80 14.40 -11.87
CA THR A 184 13.40 14.78 -11.67
C THR A 184 12.51 13.60 -12.07
N PHE A 185 11.24 13.58 -11.68
CA PHE A 185 10.32 12.54 -12.13
C PHE A 185 10.03 12.62 -13.63
N ASN A 186 9.99 13.82 -14.21
CA ASN A 186 9.83 14.00 -15.65
C ASN A 186 11.00 13.38 -16.45
N ALA A 187 12.21 13.33 -15.89
CA ALA A 187 13.37 12.72 -16.56
C ALA A 187 13.23 11.20 -16.76
N VAL A 188 12.38 10.53 -15.97
CA VAL A 188 12.02 9.10 -16.14
C VAL A 188 10.60 8.91 -16.67
N GLY A 189 10.00 9.98 -17.20
CA GLY A 189 8.68 9.94 -17.81
C GLY A 189 7.55 9.53 -16.85
N THR A 190 7.66 9.82 -15.55
CA THR A 190 6.57 9.53 -14.60
C THR A 190 5.30 10.25 -15.06
N PRO A 191 4.19 9.53 -15.33
CA PRO A 191 3.02 10.12 -15.96
C PRO A 191 2.13 10.83 -14.93
N PHE A 192 2.56 11.97 -14.42
CA PHE A 192 1.70 12.78 -13.55
C PHE A 192 0.62 13.52 -14.33
N ALA A 193 -0.60 13.56 -13.78
CA ALA A 193 -1.64 14.46 -14.26
C ALA A 193 -1.24 15.94 -14.04
N SER A 194 -1.77 16.86 -14.85
CA SER A 194 -1.41 18.29 -14.79
C SER A 194 -1.65 18.95 -13.42
N GLY A 195 -2.57 18.41 -12.62
CA GLY A 195 -2.90 18.89 -11.27
C GLY A 195 -2.35 18.02 -10.15
N ALA A 196 -1.47 17.06 -10.47
CA ALA A 196 -1.00 16.10 -9.49
C ALA A 196 -0.25 16.77 -8.33
N TYR A 197 -0.51 16.27 -7.12
CA TYR A 197 0.06 16.79 -5.89
C TYR A 197 0.41 15.65 -4.94
N ARG A 198 1.26 15.97 -3.96
CA ARG A 198 1.72 15.03 -2.95
C ARG A 198 1.46 15.53 -1.54
N ILE A 199 0.87 14.68 -0.72
CA ILE A 199 0.75 14.85 0.72
C ILE A 199 1.67 13.87 1.43
N GLU A 200 2.41 14.33 2.42
CA GLU A 200 3.22 13.48 3.31
C GLU A 200 2.86 13.79 4.77
N ASN A 201 2.32 12.82 5.50
CA ASN A 201 1.82 13.01 6.88
C ASN A 201 0.94 14.26 7.05
N GLY A 202 0.12 14.56 6.04
CA GLY A 202 -0.79 15.70 6.02
C GLY A 202 -0.17 17.03 5.57
N MET A 203 1.10 17.07 5.19
CA MET A 203 1.75 18.26 4.61
C MET A 203 1.72 18.22 3.09
N LEU A 204 1.36 19.32 2.43
CA LEU A 204 1.47 19.46 0.96
C LEU A 204 2.94 19.67 0.58
N MET A 205 3.55 18.64 -0.01
CA MET A 205 4.99 18.57 -0.29
C MET A 205 5.35 18.74 -1.77
N ALA A 206 4.37 18.61 -2.66
CA ALA A 206 4.52 18.90 -4.09
C ALA A 206 3.16 19.15 -4.76
N GLY A 207 3.16 19.85 -5.89
CA GLY A 207 1.98 20.15 -6.70
C GLY A 207 1.41 21.56 -6.47
N PRO A 208 0.29 21.90 -7.13
CA PRO A 208 -0.30 23.23 -7.08
C PRO A 208 -0.54 23.72 -5.64
N GLY A 209 -0.11 24.95 -5.35
CA GLY A 209 -0.24 25.54 -4.01
C GLY A 209 0.86 25.13 -3.01
N CYS A 210 1.79 24.25 -3.38
CA CYS A 210 2.92 23.92 -2.52
C CYS A 210 3.85 25.14 -2.34
N SER A 211 4.15 25.46 -1.07
CA SER A 211 5.07 26.53 -0.66
C SER A 211 6.19 26.04 0.26
N PHE A 212 6.39 24.72 0.37
CA PHE A 212 7.33 24.12 1.32
C PHE A 212 8.79 24.37 0.93
N ILE A 213 9.13 24.24 -0.36
CA ILE A 213 10.44 24.57 -0.93
C ILE A 213 10.26 25.27 -2.29
N PRO A 214 11.22 26.09 -2.73
CA PRO A 214 11.20 26.66 -4.07
C PRO A 214 11.05 25.58 -5.15
N GLY A 215 10.11 25.78 -6.07
CA GLY A 215 9.88 24.86 -7.19
C GLY A 215 8.99 23.63 -6.88
N CYS A 216 8.47 23.47 -5.66
CA CYS A 216 7.57 22.34 -5.36
C CYS A 216 6.17 22.43 -6.00
N GLY A 217 5.85 23.52 -6.71
CA GLY A 217 4.55 23.74 -7.36
C GLY A 217 4.21 22.75 -8.49
N ASN A 218 5.21 22.02 -9.02
CA ASN A 218 5.02 20.97 -10.01
C ASN A 218 5.77 19.71 -9.55
N ILE A 219 5.02 18.65 -9.25
CA ILE A 219 5.59 17.39 -8.75
C ILE A 219 6.56 16.75 -9.75
N GLY A 220 6.26 16.79 -11.05
CA GLY A 220 7.09 16.21 -12.10
C GLY A 220 8.48 16.85 -12.23
N ASN A 221 8.57 18.16 -11.99
CA ASN A 221 9.81 18.93 -12.07
C ASN A 221 10.55 19.06 -10.72
N GLN A 222 10.02 18.46 -9.64
CA GLN A 222 10.69 18.49 -8.35
C GLN A 222 12.07 17.83 -8.47
N SER A 223 13.10 18.51 -7.94
CA SER A 223 14.46 17.97 -7.92
C SER A 223 14.55 16.76 -7.00
N LEU A 224 15.13 15.67 -7.52
CA LEU A 224 15.39 14.42 -6.82
C LEU A 224 16.87 14.24 -6.48
N ALA A 225 17.69 15.28 -6.70
CA ALA A 225 19.13 15.23 -6.45
C ALA A 225 19.50 14.84 -5.01
N VAL A 226 18.60 15.08 -4.04
CA VAL A 226 18.78 14.66 -2.64
C VAL A 226 18.93 13.15 -2.49
N PHE A 227 18.34 12.35 -3.39
CA PHE A 227 18.46 10.89 -3.36
C PHE A 227 19.85 10.37 -3.72
N ARG A 228 20.74 11.21 -4.28
CA ARG A 228 22.18 10.89 -4.36
C ARG A 228 22.81 10.68 -2.97
N GLN A 229 22.25 11.32 -1.95
CA GLN A 229 22.66 11.18 -0.55
C GLN A 229 21.80 10.15 0.18
N LEU A 230 20.47 10.18 -0.03
CA LEU A 230 19.54 9.29 0.68
C LEU A 230 19.60 7.83 0.21
N GLY A 231 20.22 7.57 -0.94
CA GLY A 231 20.33 6.24 -1.52
C GLY A 231 19.07 5.80 -2.27
N ARG A 232 19.10 4.57 -2.77
CA ARG A 232 18.00 3.99 -3.55
C ARG A 232 16.82 3.63 -2.64
N VAL A 233 15.64 3.66 -3.23
CA VAL A 233 14.39 3.23 -2.58
C VAL A 233 14.29 1.71 -2.63
N THR A 234 13.95 1.10 -1.52
CA THR A 234 13.50 -0.29 -1.43
C THR A 234 11.98 -0.33 -1.47
N VAL A 235 11.41 -1.18 -2.32
CA VAL A 235 9.97 -1.49 -2.38
C VAL A 235 9.75 -2.85 -1.72
N ARG A 236 9.01 -2.89 -0.61
CA ARG A 236 8.72 -4.12 0.15
C ARG A 236 7.39 -4.77 -0.24
N ASP A 237 6.34 -3.97 -0.43
CA ASP A 237 5.01 -4.43 -0.84
C ASP A 237 4.45 -3.57 -1.95
N VAL A 238 3.58 -4.18 -2.76
CA VAL A 238 2.72 -3.51 -3.73
C VAL A 238 1.33 -4.13 -3.64
N LEU A 239 0.34 -3.34 -3.25
CA LEU A 239 -1.06 -3.75 -3.19
C LEU A 239 -1.91 -2.82 -4.05
N VAL A 240 -2.96 -3.35 -4.65
CA VAL A 240 -3.81 -2.61 -5.60
C VAL A 240 -5.27 -2.73 -5.22
N ASP A 241 -5.93 -1.60 -5.05
CA ASP A 241 -7.38 -1.50 -5.05
C ASP A 241 -7.85 -1.16 -6.47
N GLU A 242 -8.15 -2.21 -7.23
CA GLU A 242 -8.53 -2.13 -8.65
C GLU A 242 -9.85 -1.36 -8.85
N ARG A 243 -10.74 -1.29 -7.84
CA ARG A 243 -12.01 -0.58 -7.97
C ARG A 243 -11.88 0.93 -7.80
N THR A 244 -10.85 1.37 -7.09
CA THR A 244 -10.61 2.79 -6.84
C THR A 244 -9.40 3.32 -7.58
N GLY A 245 -8.65 2.49 -8.31
CA GLY A 245 -7.42 2.90 -8.98
C GLY A 245 -6.37 3.41 -7.99
N ILE A 246 -6.16 2.69 -6.88
CA ILE A 246 -5.11 3.04 -5.91
C ILE A 246 -4.08 1.93 -5.89
N VAL A 247 -2.82 2.28 -6.11
CA VAL A 247 -1.68 1.42 -5.82
C VAL A 247 -1.04 1.93 -4.54
N ILE A 248 -0.84 1.06 -3.56
CA ILE A 248 -0.09 1.41 -2.34
C ILE A 248 1.18 0.58 -2.26
N MET A 249 2.28 1.24 -1.91
CA MET A 249 3.58 0.61 -1.76
C MET A 249 4.14 0.81 -0.36
N ARG A 250 4.82 -0.20 0.16
CA ARG A 250 5.68 -0.05 1.34
C ARG A 250 7.09 0.28 0.88
N LEU A 251 7.54 1.49 1.14
CA LEU A 251 8.84 2.01 0.69
C LEU A 251 9.79 2.27 1.85
N SER A 252 11.11 2.23 1.59
CA SER A 252 12.16 2.56 2.54
C SER A 252 13.40 3.16 1.85
N TRP A 253 13.99 4.20 2.42
CA TRP A 253 15.29 4.78 2.04
C TRP A 253 15.96 5.47 3.23
N ASN A 254 17.20 5.96 3.11
CA ASN A 254 17.84 6.65 4.25
C ASN A 254 17.16 7.99 4.52
N SER A 255 16.97 8.34 5.79
CA SER A 255 16.47 9.66 6.21
C SER A 255 17.51 10.78 6.01
N SER A 256 18.79 10.42 5.92
CA SER A 256 19.89 11.34 5.64
C SER A 256 21.01 10.68 4.86
N GLY A 257 21.98 11.46 4.37
CA GLY A 257 23.19 10.95 3.73
C GLY A 257 24.21 10.33 4.69
N THR A 258 23.97 10.36 6.00
CA THR A 258 24.91 9.81 6.99
C THR A 258 24.84 8.28 6.99
N PRO A 259 25.99 7.57 6.91
CA PRO A 259 26.03 6.11 7.02
C PRO A 259 25.36 5.63 8.31
N GLY A 260 24.48 4.64 8.19
CA GLY A 260 23.74 4.08 9.33
C GLY A 260 22.64 4.97 9.89
N SER A 261 22.28 6.07 9.22
CA SER A 261 21.12 6.87 9.62
C SER A 261 19.82 6.08 9.55
N ASP A 262 18.84 6.50 10.35
CA ASP A 262 17.49 5.94 10.32
C ASP A 262 16.92 5.95 8.91
N LYS A 263 15.97 5.07 8.68
CA LYS A 263 15.29 4.86 7.41
C LYS A 263 13.97 5.61 7.44
N LEU A 264 13.76 6.45 6.45
CA LEU A 264 12.44 6.96 6.14
C LEU A 264 11.69 5.82 5.47
N THR A 265 10.64 5.36 6.13
CA THR A 265 9.77 4.34 5.58
C THR A 265 8.39 4.96 5.31
N ALA A 266 7.76 4.57 4.21
CA ALA A 266 6.44 5.07 3.84
C ALA A 266 5.48 3.92 3.50
N TRP A 267 4.23 4.06 3.89
CA TRP A 267 3.12 3.50 3.11
C TRP A 267 2.65 4.62 2.19
N GLU A 268 3.01 4.53 0.91
CA GLU A 268 2.78 5.59 -0.08
C GLU A 268 1.75 5.11 -1.12
N MET A 269 0.66 5.87 -1.22
CA MET A 269 -0.47 5.63 -2.10
C MET A 269 -0.32 6.47 -3.37
N PHE A 270 -0.67 5.86 -4.50
CA PHE A 270 -0.67 6.46 -5.83
C PHE A 270 -2.08 6.33 -6.41
N LYS A 271 -2.74 7.46 -6.66
CA LYS A 271 -4.05 7.50 -7.32
C LYS A 271 -3.85 7.43 -8.82
N VAL A 272 -4.18 6.30 -9.44
CA VAL A 272 -3.93 6.00 -10.85
C VAL A 272 -5.23 5.81 -11.63
N TYR A 273 -5.41 6.60 -12.68
CA TYR A 273 -6.45 6.45 -13.70
C TYR A 273 -6.12 7.32 -14.92
N ASP A 274 -6.71 7.02 -16.07
CA ASP A 274 -6.43 7.69 -17.36
C ASP A 274 -4.93 7.71 -17.72
N GLY A 275 -4.23 6.62 -17.40
CA GLY A 275 -2.80 6.43 -17.63
C GLY A 275 -1.90 7.30 -16.76
N GLN A 276 -2.44 7.95 -15.73
CA GLN A 276 -1.73 9.00 -14.98
C GLN A 276 -1.82 8.82 -13.46
N ILE A 277 -0.82 9.35 -12.75
CA ILE A 277 -0.83 9.55 -11.30
C ILE A 277 -1.44 10.92 -11.00
N HIS A 278 -2.57 10.94 -10.32
CA HIS A 278 -3.32 12.16 -9.97
C HIS A 278 -3.03 12.68 -8.57
N MET A 279 -2.61 11.80 -7.66
CA MET A 279 -2.28 12.17 -6.29
C MET A 279 -1.31 11.15 -5.71
N VAL A 280 -0.41 11.63 -4.87
CA VAL A 280 0.46 10.81 -4.03
C VAL A 280 0.20 11.13 -2.56
N GLU A 281 0.03 10.12 -1.70
CA GLU A 281 -0.14 10.31 -0.26
C GLU A 281 0.75 9.33 0.51
N ALA A 282 1.65 9.85 1.34
CA ALA A 282 2.57 9.04 2.13
C ALA A 282 2.26 9.16 3.62
N TYR A 283 2.17 8.00 4.28
CA TYR A 283 2.27 7.88 5.73
C TYR A 283 3.70 7.49 6.09
N ILE A 284 4.45 8.43 6.64
CA ILE A 284 5.89 8.30 6.89
C ILE A 284 6.13 7.96 8.35
N ARG A 285 7.04 7.00 8.57
CA ARG A 285 7.61 6.62 9.85
C ARG A 285 9.11 6.35 9.71
N LEU A 286 9.91 6.95 10.59
CA LEU A 286 11.33 6.65 10.73
C LEU A 286 11.53 5.33 11.47
N PHE A 287 12.41 4.47 10.97
CA PHE A 287 12.85 3.27 11.68
C PHE A 287 14.37 3.16 11.69
N PRO A 288 14.98 2.53 12.71
CA PRO A 288 16.38 2.14 12.64
C PRO A 288 16.66 1.28 11.40
N PRO A 289 17.89 1.29 10.85
CA PRO A 289 18.23 0.51 9.65
C PRO A 289 17.86 -0.98 9.70
N ALA A 290 17.94 -1.60 10.88
CA ALA A 290 17.61 -3.01 11.07
C ALA A 290 16.10 -3.33 10.97
N LEU A 291 15.25 -2.30 11.00
CA LEU A 291 13.79 -2.40 11.04
C LEU A 291 13.12 -1.77 9.81
N ASP A 292 13.91 -1.49 8.77
CA ASP A 292 13.50 -0.70 7.61
C ASP A 292 12.39 -1.33 6.77
N LEU A 293 12.29 -2.66 6.79
CA LEU A 293 11.19 -3.41 6.16
C LEU A 293 9.98 -3.62 7.07
N GLY A 294 9.90 -2.97 8.24
CA GLY A 294 8.75 -3.11 9.13
C GLY A 294 8.63 -4.49 9.79
N GLY A 295 9.72 -5.26 9.81
CA GLY A 295 9.73 -6.64 10.29
C GLY A 295 9.16 -7.65 9.29
N TRP A 296 8.94 -7.31 8.03
CA TRP A 296 8.43 -8.24 7.00
C TRP A 296 9.43 -8.42 5.86
N PRO A 297 9.47 -9.59 5.20
CA PRO A 297 10.31 -9.74 4.01
C PRO A 297 9.77 -8.90 2.85
N ILE A 298 10.60 -8.67 1.84
CA ILE A 298 10.13 -8.16 0.54
C ILE A 298 9.16 -9.18 -0.05
N ALA A 299 7.98 -8.73 -0.46
CA ALA A 299 6.98 -9.58 -1.08
C ALA A 299 7.50 -10.16 -2.41
N ALA A 300 7.10 -11.40 -2.70
CA ALA A 300 7.55 -12.10 -3.88
C ALA A 300 7.17 -11.37 -5.17
N GLY A 301 8.03 -11.44 -6.20
CA GLY A 301 7.76 -10.88 -7.52
C GLY A 301 8.04 -9.37 -7.66
N ILE A 302 8.48 -8.68 -6.60
CA ILE A 302 8.84 -7.26 -6.70
C ILE A 302 10.24 -7.11 -7.29
N THR A 303 10.32 -6.40 -8.42
CA THR A 303 11.59 -5.92 -8.98
C THR A 303 11.91 -4.56 -8.37
N GLN A 304 13.08 -4.45 -7.73
CA GLN A 304 13.52 -3.20 -7.11
C GLN A 304 13.80 -2.11 -8.16
N PRO A 305 13.53 -0.83 -7.85
CA PRO A 305 13.75 0.32 -8.73
C PRO A 305 15.23 0.62 -8.98
#